data_AF-A0A4Q3V7G4-F1
#
_entry.id   AF-A0A4Q3V7G4-F1
#
_cell.length_a   1.000
_cell.length_b   1.000
_cell.length_c   1.000
_cell.angle_alpha   90.00
_cell.angle_beta   90.00
_cell.angle_gamma   90.00
#
_symmetry.space_group_name_H-M   'P 1'
#
loop_
_entity.id
_entity.type
_entity.pdbx_description
1 polymer ?
#
loop_
_entity_poly.entity_id
_entity_poly.type
_entity_poly.pdbx_seq_one_letter_code
_entity_poly.pdbx_strand_id
1 'polypeptide(L)'
;MPKQLTLTPEQLQATILEDAVESTIITGLKAYGYWVDHSSAKSFKPGENGKGYGATKGISDLFVSHPAYPIAAWAHVEVKRPVGGRLSKAQGLRFRDGRMYCVQSWEEALWAIAHFEAEVCLWKGPATREWRRIGSPVPAEGRCLPRG
;
A
#
# COMPACT_ATOMS: atom_id res chain seq x y z
N MET A 1 -17.74 34.20 27.76
CA MET A 1 -16.64 33.22 27.74
C MET A 1 -16.96 32.19 26.66
N PRO A 2 -16.09 31.94 25.68
CA PRO A 2 -16.34 30.88 24.71
C PRO A 2 -16.41 29.54 25.45
N LYS A 3 -17.49 28.78 25.23
CA LYS A 3 -17.60 27.40 25.74
C LYS A 3 -16.49 26.59 25.09
N GLN A 4 -15.52 26.16 25.88
CA GLN A 4 -14.48 25.25 25.44
C GLN A 4 -15.15 23.91 25.11
N LEU A 5 -15.35 23.65 23.82
CA LEU A 5 -15.87 22.37 23.34
C LEU A 5 -14.79 21.32 23.60
N THR A 6 -14.95 20.55 24.67
CA THR A 6 -14.16 19.37 24.94
C THR A 6 -14.77 18.23 24.12
N LEU A 7 -14.15 17.92 22.98
CA LEU A 7 -14.48 16.73 22.21
C LEU A 7 -13.97 15.48 22.93
N THR A 8 -14.75 14.40 22.92
CA THR A 8 -14.25 13.09 23.33
C THR A 8 -13.23 12.55 22.32
N PRO A 9 -12.39 11.57 22.68
CA PRO A 9 -11.45 10.96 21.74
C PRO A 9 -12.11 10.40 20.47
N GLU A 10 -13.29 9.80 20.59
CA GLU A 10 -14.08 9.28 19.46
C GLU A 10 -14.59 10.40 18.55
N GLN A 11 -15.04 11.51 19.15
CA GLN A 11 -15.46 12.69 18.40
C GLN A 11 -14.28 13.33 17.67
N LEU A 12 -13.10 13.33 18.28
CA LEU A 12 -11.88 13.80 17.63
C LEU A 12 -11.50 12.92 16.45
N GLN A 13 -11.50 11.59 16.60
CA GLN A 13 -11.23 10.66 15.50
C GLN A 13 -12.21 10.82 14.34
N ALA A 14 -13.48 11.10 14.62
CA ALA A 14 -14.47 11.36 13.58
C ALA A 14 -14.18 12.61 12.73
N THR A 15 -13.34 13.53 13.22
CA THR A 15 -12.91 14.72 12.46
C THR A 15 -11.70 14.45 11.56
N ILE A 16 -11.00 13.32 11.74
CA ILE A 16 -9.80 12.99 10.96
C ILE A 16 -10.20 12.57 9.55
N LEU A 17 -9.72 13.31 8.56
CA LEU A 17 -9.96 13.05 7.14
C LEU A 17 -8.99 11.98 6.59
N GLU A 18 -9.44 11.24 5.59
CA GLU A 18 -8.63 10.21 4.91
C GLU A 18 -7.33 10.79 4.32
N ASP A 19 -7.42 11.94 3.63
CA ASP A 19 -6.25 12.63 3.07
C ASP A 19 -5.23 13.04 4.16
N ALA A 20 -5.69 13.32 5.40
CA ALA A 20 -4.79 13.67 6.51
C ALA A 20 -4.04 12.44 7.03
N VAL A 21 -4.72 11.29 7.12
CA VAL A 21 -4.09 10.00 7.44
C VAL A 21 -3.07 9.63 6.36
N GLU A 22 -3.46 9.71 5.09
CA GLU A 22 -2.60 9.41 3.95
C GLU A 22 -1.33 10.27 3.96
N SER A 23 -1.48 11.59 4.09
CA SER A 23 -0.35 12.53 4.16
C SER A 23 0.61 12.22 5.31
N THR A 24 0.06 11.85 6.47
CA THR A 24 0.86 11.44 7.65
C THR A 24 1.65 10.16 7.35
N ILE A 25 1.01 9.16 6.74
CA ILE A 25 1.66 7.90 6.36
C ILE A 25 2.76 8.12 5.32
N ILE A 26 2.47 8.87 4.25
CA ILE A 26 3.46 9.17 3.19
C ILE A 26 4.67 9.86 3.80
N THR A 27 4.45 10.89 4.60
CA THR A 27 5.54 11.68 5.21
C THR A 27 6.37 10.83 6.16
N GLY A 28 5.70 10.05 7.01
CA GLY A 28 6.36 9.14 7.94
C GLY A 28 7.19 8.09 7.21
N LEU A 29 6.60 7.32 6.29
CA LEU A 29 7.31 6.26 5.56
C LEU A 29 8.51 6.81 4.78
N LYS A 30 8.37 7.96 4.11
CA LYS A 30 9.51 8.61 3.44
C LYS A 30 10.63 8.99 4.41
N ALA A 31 10.29 9.47 5.60
CA ALA A 31 11.28 9.78 6.64
C ALA A 31 12.03 8.53 7.14
N TYR A 32 11.39 7.36 7.07
CA TYR A 32 12.02 6.05 7.36
C TYR A 32 12.76 5.44 6.17
N GLY A 33 12.87 6.15 5.04
CA GLY A 33 13.64 5.70 3.87
C GLY A 33 12.86 4.84 2.87
N TYR A 34 11.55 4.70 3.04
CA TYR A 34 10.71 3.99 2.07
C TYR A 34 10.46 4.83 0.81
N TRP A 35 10.36 4.14 -0.32
CA TRP A 35 9.77 4.68 -1.54
C TRP A 35 8.26 4.53 -1.46
N VAL A 36 7.55 5.62 -1.70
CA VAL A 36 6.08 5.66 -1.62
C VAL A 36 5.55 6.31 -2.88
N ASP A 37 4.90 5.50 -3.72
CA ASP A 37 4.16 5.92 -4.89
C ASP A 37 2.66 5.98 -4.57
N HIS A 38 2.02 7.05 -5.04
CA HIS A 38 0.61 7.32 -4.80
C HIS A 38 -0.19 7.12 -6.10
N SER A 39 -1.29 6.38 -6.00
CA SER A 39 -2.27 6.20 -7.08
C SER A 39 -3.01 7.52 -7.34
N SER A 40 -2.58 8.27 -8.35
CA SER A 40 -3.29 9.48 -8.80
C SER A 40 -4.68 9.19 -9.38
N ALA A 41 -5.00 7.93 -9.68
CA ALA A 41 -6.27 7.52 -10.24
C ALA A 41 -7.34 7.30 -9.16
N LYS A 42 -7.86 8.40 -8.59
CA LYS A 42 -8.91 8.37 -7.56
C LYS A 42 -10.24 7.77 -8.02
N SER A 43 -10.45 7.58 -9.33
CA SER A 43 -11.63 6.90 -9.86
C SER A 43 -11.36 6.22 -11.21
N PHE A 44 -11.86 5.00 -11.37
CA PHE A 44 -11.93 4.34 -12.67
C PHE A 44 -12.93 5.09 -13.55
N LYS A 45 -12.47 5.67 -14.66
CA LYS A 45 -13.33 6.28 -15.67
C LYS A 45 -13.67 5.22 -16.74
N PRO A 46 -14.90 4.69 -16.77
CA PRO A 46 -15.29 3.76 -17.83
C PRO A 46 -15.19 4.45 -19.20
N GLY A 47 -14.56 3.78 -20.17
CA GLY A 47 -14.53 4.21 -21.57
C GLY A 47 -15.73 3.66 -22.34
N GLU A 48 -15.98 4.17 -23.54
CA GLU A 48 -17.16 3.86 -24.36
C GLU A 48 -17.39 2.36 -24.61
N ASN A 49 -16.34 1.53 -24.55
CA ASN A 49 -16.40 0.08 -24.76
C ASN A 49 -16.26 -0.74 -23.46
N GLY A 50 -16.50 -0.14 -22.29
CA GLY A 50 -16.27 -0.76 -20.97
C GLY A 50 -14.79 -0.90 -20.59
N LYS A 51 -13.88 -0.64 -21.54
CA LYS A 51 -12.43 -0.50 -21.32
C LYS A 51 -12.12 0.97 -21.04
N GLY A 52 -12.10 1.33 -19.77
CA GLY A 52 -11.70 2.66 -19.30
C GLY A 52 -10.21 2.93 -19.47
N TYR A 53 -9.85 4.21 -19.55
CA TYR A 53 -8.47 4.68 -19.42
C TYR A 53 -8.30 5.21 -17.99
N GLY A 54 -7.37 4.60 -17.23
CA GLY A 54 -7.23 4.82 -15.78
C GLY A 54 -7.24 3.51 -14.99
N ALA A 55 -6.65 3.55 -13.79
CA ALA A 55 -6.30 2.39 -12.96
C ALA A 55 -7.42 1.35 -12.81
N THR A 56 -7.01 0.08 -12.74
CA THR A 56 -7.87 -1.07 -12.38
C THR A 56 -8.71 -0.75 -11.15
N LYS A 57 -10.01 -1.08 -11.18
CA LYS A 57 -10.89 -0.87 -10.01
C LYS A 57 -10.29 -1.51 -8.75
N GLY A 58 -10.29 -0.75 -7.67
CA GLY A 58 -9.76 -1.17 -6.37
C GLY A 58 -8.24 -1.26 -6.32
N ILE A 59 -7.55 -0.52 -7.18
CA ILE A 59 -6.14 -0.19 -6.95
C ILE A 59 -6.01 0.49 -5.58
N SER A 60 -4.91 0.20 -4.90
CA SER A 60 -4.62 0.75 -3.57
C SER A 60 -4.15 2.19 -3.69
N ASP A 61 -4.45 3.00 -2.68
CA ASP A 61 -4.00 4.39 -2.63
C ASP A 61 -2.48 4.51 -2.70
N LEU A 62 -1.76 3.68 -1.95
CA LEU A 62 -0.30 3.72 -1.83
C LEU A 62 0.36 2.40 -2.26
N PHE A 63 1.54 2.55 -2.85
CA PHE A 63 2.48 1.48 -3.14
C PHE A 63 3.79 1.80 -2.43
N VAL A 64 4.20 0.92 -1.52
CA VAL A 64 5.35 1.14 -0.65
C VAL A 64 6.43 0.12 -0.96
N SER A 65 7.66 0.58 -1.15
CA SER A 65 8.83 -0.28 -1.32
C SER A 65 9.99 0.26 -0.48
N HIS A 66 11.01 -0.56 -0.28
CA HIS A 66 12.24 -0.17 0.40
C HIS A 66 13.44 -0.61 -0.45
N PRO A 67 14.56 0.13 -0.47
CA PRO A 67 15.75 -0.29 -1.21
C PRO A 67 16.28 -1.69 -0.83
N ALA A 68 15.98 -2.17 0.38
CA ALA A 68 16.35 -3.52 0.82
C ALA A 68 15.38 -4.62 0.38
N TYR A 69 14.23 -4.29 -0.22
CA TYR A 69 13.29 -5.28 -0.72
C TYR A 69 13.81 -5.96 -1.98
N PRO A 70 13.35 -7.20 -2.28
CA PRO A 70 13.57 -7.79 -3.60
C PRO A 70 13.06 -6.87 -4.72
N ILE A 71 13.72 -6.94 -5.89
CA ILE A 71 13.35 -6.15 -7.07
C ILE A 71 11.87 -6.40 -7.41
N ALA A 72 11.14 -5.30 -7.64
CA ALA A 72 9.71 -5.26 -7.97
C ALA A 72 8.75 -5.72 -6.85
N ALA A 73 9.21 -5.81 -5.60
CA ALA A 73 8.32 -5.99 -4.45
C ALA A 73 7.73 -4.66 -3.98
N TRP A 74 6.40 -4.61 -3.89
CA TRP A 74 5.64 -3.46 -3.42
C TRP A 74 4.56 -3.92 -2.44
N ALA A 75 4.51 -3.29 -1.28
CA ALA A 75 3.38 -3.40 -0.35
C ALA A 75 2.26 -2.50 -0.85
N HIS A 76 1.09 -3.08 -1.08
CA HIS A 76 -0.09 -2.33 -1.51
C HIS A 76 -0.88 -1.91 -0.27
N VAL A 77 -1.08 -0.60 -0.07
CA VAL A 77 -1.70 -0.04 1.12
C VAL A 77 -2.87 0.85 0.71
N GLU A 78 -4.07 0.47 1.16
CA GLU A 78 -5.29 1.27 1.03
C GLU A 78 -5.50 2.05 2.34
N VAL A 79 -5.64 3.37 2.23
CA VAL A 79 -5.81 4.26 3.37
C VAL A 79 -7.28 4.56 3.56
N LYS A 80 -7.77 4.49 4.79
CA LYS A 80 -9.14 4.85 5.12
C LYS A 80 -9.15 5.78 6.33
N ARG A 81 -10.13 6.65 6.41
CA ARG A 81 -10.35 7.42 7.65
C ARG A 81 -10.66 6.49 8.85
N PRO A 82 -10.31 6.86 10.09
CA PRO A 82 -10.54 6.03 11.28
C PRO A 82 -12.02 5.73 11.53
N VAL A 83 -12.89 6.72 11.30
CA VAL A 83 -14.33 6.58 11.54
C VAL A 83 -15.09 6.67 10.22
N GLY A 84 -15.81 5.60 9.89
CA GLY A 84 -16.69 5.54 8.71
C GLY A 84 -15.98 5.23 7.39
N GLY A 85 -14.66 5.03 7.39
CA GLY A 85 -13.91 4.55 6.24
C GLY A 85 -14.30 3.11 5.90
N ARG A 86 -14.66 2.85 4.63
CA ARG A 86 -15.04 1.51 4.16
C ARG A 86 -14.37 1.21 2.83
N LEU A 87 -13.92 -0.03 2.69
CA LEU A 87 -13.45 -0.55 1.40
C LEU A 87 -14.61 -0.66 0.41
N SER A 88 -14.35 -0.30 -0.84
CA SER A 88 -15.24 -0.67 -1.94
C SER A 88 -15.27 -2.19 -2.12
N LYS A 89 -16.27 -2.71 -2.85
CA LYS A 89 -16.36 -4.16 -3.15
C LYS A 89 -15.08 -4.70 -3.82
N ALA A 90 -14.48 -3.92 -4.73
CA ALA A 90 -13.26 -4.33 -5.42
C ALA A 90 -12.03 -4.34 -4.49
N GLN A 91 -11.92 -3.34 -3.61
CA GLN A 91 -10.83 -3.30 -2.61
C GLN A 91 -10.98 -4.42 -1.59
N GLY A 92 -12.21 -4.68 -1.13
CA GLY A 92 -12.50 -5.77 -0.19
C GLY A 92 -12.12 -7.15 -0.72
N LEU A 93 -12.25 -7.39 -2.04
CA LEU A 93 -11.76 -8.63 -2.66
C LEU A 93 -10.23 -8.73 -2.58
N ARG A 94 -9.51 -7.67 -2.96
CA ARG A 94 -8.04 -7.66 -2.93
C ARG A 94 -7.50 -7.77 -1.50
N PHE A 95 -8.15 -7.13 -0.53
CA PHE A 95 -7.81 -7.26 0.89
C PHE A 95 -7.95 -8.70 1.36
N ARG A 96 -9.09 -9.34 1.08
CA ARG A 96 -9.33 -10.75 1.41
C ARG A 96 -8.35 -11.72 0.77
N ASP A 97 -7.90 -11.43 -0.44
CA ASP A 97 -6.93 -12.24 -1.17
C ASP A 97 -5.48 -12.01 -0.69
N GLY A 98 -5.26 -11.20 0.36
CA GLY A 98 -3.92 -10.86 0.87
C GLY A 98 -3.10 -10.01 -0.10
N ARG A 99 -3.76 -9.29 -1.02
CA ARG A 99 -3.11 -8.48 -2.07
C ARG A 99 -2.98 -7.00 -1.71
N MET A 100 -3.52 -6.59 -0.56
CA MET A 100 -3.36 -5.24 0.00
C MET A 100 -3.61 -5.26 1.51
N TYR A 101 -3.10 -4.24 2.18
CA TYR A 101 -3.44 -3.90 3.56
C TYR A 101 -4.41 -2.72 3.58
N CYS A 102 -5.35 -2.71 4.52
CA CYS A 102 -6.20 -1.56 4.80
C CYS A 102 -5.71 -0.95 6.11
N VAL A 103 -5.45 0.35 6.10
CA VAL A 103 -4.90 1.06 7.27
C VAL A 103 -5.67 2.34 7.53
N GLN A 104 -5.79 2.70 8.81
CA GLN A 104 -6.52 3.86 9.28
C GLN A 104 -5.66 4.83 10.10
N SER A 105 -4.40 4.48 10.33
CA SER A 105 -3.47 5.23 11.16
C SER A 105 -2.02 5.02 10.71
N TRP A 106 -1.14 5.84 11.27
CA TRP A 106 0.31 5.69 11.10
C TRP A 106 0.81 4.36 11.67
N GLU A 107 0.32 3.99 12.85
CA GLU A 107 0.70 2.78 13.57
C GLU A 107 0.29 1.51 12.80
N GLU A 108 -0.92 1.52 12.21
CA GLU A 108 -1.36 0.42 11.35
C GLU A 108 -0.56 0.33 10.05
N ALA A 109 -0.13 1.46 9.49
CA ALA A 109 0.76 1.46 8.33
C ALA A 109 2.12 0.83 8.68
N LEU A 110 2.72 1.18 9.81
CA LEU A 110 3.96 0.54 10.28
C LEU A 110 3.78 -0.97 10.47
N TRP A 111 2.67 -1.38 11.08
CA TRP A 111 2.36 -2.81 11.26
C TRP A 111 2.21 -3.53 9.92
N ALA A 112 1.47 -2.95 8.97
CA ALA A 112 1.25 -3.54 7.66
C ALA A 112 2.56 -3.72 6.88
N ILE A 113 3.45 -2.73 6.94
CA ILE A 113 4.77 -2.80 6.31
C ILE A 113 5.63 -3.88 6.97
N ALA A 114 5.73 -3.91 8.30
CA ALA A 114 6.49 -4.93 9.01
C ALA A 114 5.95 -6.35 8.73
N HIS A 115 4.63 -6.50 8.61
CA HIS A 115 4.01 -7.78 8.26
C HIS A 115 4.36 -8.20 6.84
N PHE A 116 4.26 -7.29 5.88
CA PHE A 116 4.69 -7.53 4.49
C PHE A 116 6.16 -7.94 4.41
N GLU A 117 7.04 -7.26 5.14
CA GLU A 117 8.46 -7.61 5.21
C GLU A 117 8.68 -9.04 5.72
N ALA A 118 7.97 -9.43 6.78
CA ALA A 118 8.04 -10.77 7.33
C ALA A 118 7.55 -11.84 6.34
N GLU A 119 6.50 -11.53 5.56
CA GLU A 119 5.93 -12.46 4.59
C GLU A 119 6.70 -12.52 3.27
N VAL A 120 7.34 -11.43 2.84
CA VAL A 120 7.93 -11.33 1.50
C VAL A 120 9.45 -11.32 1.54
N CYS A 121 10.06 -10.57 2.47
CA CYS A 121 11.51 -10.45 2.54
C CYS A 121 12.17 -11.64 3.26
N LEU A 122 11.44 -12.31 4.16
CA LEU A 122 11.94 -13.46 4.89
C LEU A 122 11.48 -14.81 4.33
N TRP A 123 10.56 -14.82 3.35
CA TRP A 123 10.02 -16.05 2.78
C TRP A 123 10.98 -16.72 1.79
N LYS A 124 11.35 -17.96 2.09
CA LYS A 124 12.14 -18.83 1.20
C LYS A 124 11.20 -19.80 0.48
N GLY A 125 10.51 -19.29 -0.53
CA GLY A 125 9.56 -20.07 -1.33
C GLY A 125 10.20 -21.09 -2.30
N PRO A 126 9.37 -21.91 -2.97
CA PRO A 126 9.83 -22.87 -3.99
C PRO A 126 10.63 -22.18 -5.10
N ALA A 127 10.20 -21.00 -5.55
CA ALA A 127 10.90 -20.20 -6.55
C ALA A 127 12.33 -19.84 -6.12
N THR A 128 12.55 -19.51 -4.84
CA THR A 128 13.87 -19.21 -4.28
C THR A 128 14.76 -20.45 -4.25
N ARG A 129 14.19 -21.64 -4.00
CA ARG A 129 14.92 -22.92 -4.03
C ARG A 129 15.28 -23.32 -5.46
N GLU A 130 14.32 -23.19 -6.39
CA GLU A 130 14.48 -23.39 -7.83
C GLU A 130 15.57 -22.46 -8.39
N TRP A 131 15.56 -21.18 -8.01
CA TRP A 131 16.56 -20.19 -8.40
C TRP A 131 17.97 -20.52 -7.91
N ARG A 132 18.10 -20.89 -6.62
CA ARG A 132 19.38 -21.35 -6.06
C ARG A 132 19.88 -22.61 -6.76
N ARG A 133 18.96 -23.51 -7.13
CA ARG A 133 19.27 -24.74 -7.87
C ARG A 133 19.81 -24.46 -9.26
N ILE A 134 19.25 -23.49 -9.98
CA ILE A 134 19.67 -23.16 -11.36
C ILE A 134 20.88 -22.22 -11.43
N GLY A 135 21.37 -21.70 -10.30
CA GLY A 135 22.58 -20.87 -10.25
C GLY A 135 22.47 -19.53 -10.98
N SER A 136 21.24 -19.05 -11.26
CA SER A 136 21.03 -17.79 -11.95
C SER A 136 21.56 -16.63 -11.09
N PRO A 137 22.43 -15.75 -11.62
CA PRO A 137 22.83 -14.57 -10.87
C PRO A 137 21.58 -13.75 -10.56
N VAL A 138 21.47 -13.29 -9.31
CA VAL A 138 20.53 -12.21 -8.97
C VAL A 138 20.84 -11.08 -9.96
N PRO A 139 19.87 -10.56 -10.73
CA PRO A 139 20.13 -9.43 -11.61
C PRO A 139 20.72 -8.33 -10.72
N ALA A 140 21.97 -7.95 -10.99
CA ALA A 140 22.57 -6.79 -10.34
C ALA A 140 21.60 -5.62 -10.48
N GLU A 141 21.41 -4.89 -9.39
CA GLU A 141 20.49 -3.76 -9.24
C GLU A 141 20.19 -3.06 -10.58
N GLY A 142 18.96 -3.19 -11.06
CA GLY A 142 18.42 -2.32 -12.10
C GLY A 142 18.68 -2.68 -13.58
N ARG A 143 19.07 -3.90 -13.96
CA ARG A 143 19.07 -4.29 -15.39
C ARG A 143 18.13 -5.47 -15.69
N CYS A 144 16.98 -5.17 -16.28
CA CYS A 144 16.22 -6.14 -17.05
C CYS A 144 17.11 -6.64 -18.21
N LEU A 145 17.34 -7.95 -18.28
CA LEU A 145 17.96 -8.54 -19.48
C LEU A 145 17.08 -8.24 -20.71
N PRO A 146 17.67 -7.87 -21.86
CA PRO A 146 16.89 -7.69 -23.07
C PRO A 146 16.23 -9.01 -23.45
N ARG A 147 14.96 -8.95 -23.86
CA ARG A 147 14.22 -10.12 -24.36
C ARG A 147 14.93 -10.66 -25.60
N GLY A 148 15.38 -11.91 -25.52
CA GLY A 148 15.61 -12.75 -26.70
C GLY A 148 14.30 -13.31 -27.22
#